data_AF-A0A562NQP2-F1
#
_entry.id   AF-A0A562NQP2-F1
#
_cell.length_a   1.000
_cell.length_b   1.000
_cell.length_c   1.000
_cell.angle_alpha   90.00
_cell.angle_beta   90.00
_cell.angle_gamma   90.00
#
_symmetry.space_group_name_H-M   'P 1'
#
loop_
_entity.id
_entity.type
_entity.pdbx_description
1 polymer ?
#
loop_
_entity_poly.entity_id
_entity_poly.type
_entity_poly.pdbx_seq_one_letter_code
_entity_poly.pdbx_strand_id
1 'polypeptide(L)'
;MDRSIPMLLIGLVFGGGIGFVVAAANGITLDGHDHGAGMDHGAAHSAGDTHAHGPAIELPAGSAAVGLTLEKDSVAGWNLFVAAQGFCFAPDQAGKPNASGQGHAHLYLDGTKIARLYGPAQHLDSLPAGGTLRVELNGNDHSPLSIDGQPLAASVTVPADAGPASVRAGQEALPRATLCP
;
A
#
# COMPACT_ATOMS: atom_id res chain seq x y z
N MET A 1 2.41 -2.06 -55.96
CA MET A 1 2.25 -0.96 -55.00
C MET A 1 1.41 -1.45 -53.84
N ASP A 2 1.96 -1.41 -52.63
CA ASP A 2 1.29 -1.92 -51.43
C ASP A 2 0.07 -1.06 -51.10
N ARG A 3 -1.12 -1.67 -51.14
CA ARG A 3 -2.42 -1.01 -50.95
C ARG A 3 -2.75 -0.76 -49.46
N SER A 4 -1.86 -1.17 -48.57
CA SER A 4 -1.97 -1.06 -47.12
C SER A 4 -1.83 0.39 -46.63
N ILE A 5 -0.93 1.17 -47.22
CA ILE A 5 -0.73 2.60 -46.87
C ILE A 5 -1.98 3.45 -47.18
N PRO A 6 -2.57 3.41 -48.39
CA PRO A 6 -3.77 4.20 -48.66
C PRO A 6 -4.98 3.77 -47.81
N MET A 7 -5.10 2.48 -47.46
CA MET A 7 -6.18 2.00 -46.59
C MET A 7 -6.02 2.47 -45.13
N LEU A 8 -4.79 2.51 -44.61
CA LEU A 8 -4.50 3.08 -43.30
C LEU A 8 -4.85 4.57 -43.25
N LEU A 9 -4.50 5.33 -44.30
CA LEU A 9 -4.81 6.76 -44.37
C LEU A 9 -6.33 7.01 -44.42
N ILE A 10 -7.07 6.21 -45.16
CA ILE A 10 -8.55 6.26 -45.17
C ILE A 10 -9.08 5.95 -43.76
N GLY A 11 -8.60 4.88 -43.13
CA GLY A 11 -9.00 4.51 -41.76
C GLY A 11 -8.72 5.61 -40.73
N LEU A 12 -7.58 6.30 -40.83
CA LEU A 12 -7.21 7.38 -39.93
C LEU A 12 -8.10 8.62 -40.14
N VAL A 13 -8.40 8.98 -41.39
CA VAL A 13 -9.24 10.13 -41.71
C VAL A 13 -10.68 9.91 -41.26
N PHE A 14 -11.26 8.75 -41.58
CA PHE A 14 -12.65 8.46 -41.19
C PHE A 14 -12.77 8.10 -39.70
N GLY A 15 -11.87 7.28 -39.16
CA GLY A 15 -11.90 6.89 -37.75
C GLY A 15 -11.54 8.03 -36.79
N GLY A 16 -10.45 8.74 -37.07
CA GLY A 16 -10.03 9.89 -36.26
C GLY A 16 -10.96 11.10 -36.43
N GLY A 17 -11.39 11.39 -37.66
CA GLY A 17 -12.27 12.52 -37.96
C GLY A 17 -13.67 12.36 -37.37
N ILE A 18 -14.32 11.21 -37.58
CA ILE A 18 -15.66 10.94 -37.03
C ILE A 18 -15.60 10.86 -35.49
N GLY A 19 -14.57 10.19 -34.95
CA GLY A 19 -14.37 10.11 -33.50
C GLY A 19 -14.24 11.49 -32.85
N PHE A 20 -13.48 12.40 -33.47
CA PHE A 20 -13.28 13.76 -32.96
C PHE A 20 -14.56 14.60 -32.99
N VAL A 21 -15.36 14.51 -34.05
CA VAL A 21 -16.65 15.22 -34.15
C VAL A 21 -17.65 14.71 -33.12
N VAL A 22 -17.72 13.40 -32.91
CA VAL A 22 -18.61 12.80 -31.89
C VAL A 22 -18.17 13.20 -30.47
N ALA A 23 -16.86 13.21 -30.18
CA ALA A 23 -16.34 13.65 -28.90
C ALA A 23 -16.69 15.12 -28.61
N ALA A 24 -16.49 16.01 -29.59
CA ALA A 24 -16.82 17.43 -29.47
C ALA A 24 -18.33 17.67 -29.26
N ALA A 25 -19.19 16.93 -29.97
CA ALA A 25 -20.65 17.04 -29.81
C ALA A 25 -21.14 16.60 -28.42
N ASN A 26 -20.39 15.74 -27.72
CA ASN A 26 -20.70 15.27 -26.37
C ASN A 26 -19.91 16.01 -25.27
N GLY A 27 -19.28 17.14 -25.59
CA GLY A 27 -18.57 17.96 -24.61
C GLY A 27 -17.26 17.37 -24.08
N ILE A 28 -16.71 16.36 -24.76
CA ILE A 28 -15.41 15.78 -24.42
C ILE A 28 -14.34 16.69 -25.05
N THR A 29 -13.90 17.70 -24.30
CA THR A 29 -12.79 18.57 -24.68
C THR A 29 -11.47 17.97 -24.19
N LEU A 30 -10.39 18.11 -24.96
CA LEU A 30 -9.03 17.92 -24.46
C LEU A 30 -8.65 19.13 -23.62
N ASP A 31 -9.24 19.26 -22.44
CA ASP A 31 -8.85 20.29 -21.49
C ASP A 31 -7.54 19.87 -20.81
N GLY A 32 -6.43 20.40 -21.32
CA GLY A 32 -5.12 20.23 -20.70
C GLY A 32 -5.09 21.01 -19.40
N HIS A 33 -4.94 20.31 -18.28
CA HIS A 33 -4.72 20.99 -17.00
C HIS A 33 -3.31 21.59 -16.99
N ASP A 34 -3.24 22.89 -16.73
CA ASP A 34 -2.00 23.65 -16.66
C ASP A 34 -1.18 23.23 -15.42
N HIS A 35 0.07 22.83 -15.64
CA HIS A 35 1.05 22.54 -14.60
C HIS A 35 2.16 23.60 -14.56
N GLY A 36 1.80 24.87 -14.78
CA GLY A 36 2.75 25.95 -14.94
C GLY A 36 2.29 27.29 -14.37
N ALA A 37 1.90 27.33 -13.10
CA ALA A 37 1.88 28.59 -12.35
C ALA A 37 2.63 28.40 -11.02
N GLY A 38 3.93 28.70 -11.06
CA GLY A 38 4.77 28.83 -9.89
C GLY A 38 4.20 29.88 -8.94
N MET A 39 4.02 29.46 -7.69
CA MET A 39 3.78 30.33 -6.55
C MET A 39 5.01 30.22 -5.64
N ASP A 40 5.85 31.24 -5.74
CA ASP A 40 6.59 31.93 -4.69
C ASP A 40 7.06 31.11 -3.47
N HIS A 41 8.38 30.98 -3.37
CA HIS A 41 9.10 30.51 -2.20
C HIS A 41 8.96 31.48 -1.02
N GLY A 42 7.88 31.32 -0.25
CA GLY A 42 7.77 31.79 1.12
C GLY A 42 8.31 30.73 2.09
N ALA A 43 9.45 31.01 2.71
CA ALA A 43 10.09 30.13 3.67
C ALA A 43 9.17 29.82 4.87
N ALA A 44 8.76 28.54 4.99
CA ALA A 44 8.38 27.92 6.24
C ALA A 44 8.85 26.47 6.21
N HIS A 45 9.91 26.18 6.96
CA HIS A 45 10.32 24.81 7.26
C HIS A 45 9.23 24.15 8.11
N SER A 46 8.38 23.36 7.47
CA SER A 46 7.55 22.35 8.14
C SER A 46 7.94 20.99 7.60
N ALA A 47 8.42 20.16 8.52
CA ALA A 47 8.84 18.79 8.28
C ALA A 47 7.65 17.92 7.84
N GLY A 48 7.87 17.14 6.79
CA GLY A 48 7.14 15.90 6.48
C GLY A 48 5.68 16.05 6.08
N ASP A 49 5.42 16.03 4.77
CA ASP A 49 4.12 15.60 4.23
C ASP A 49 3.89 14.13 4.62
N THR A 50 3.32 13.90 5.80
CA THR A 50 2.72 12.62 6.14
C THR A 50 1.39 12.55 5.41
N HIS A 51 1.24 11.62 4.48
CA HIS A 51 -0.05 11.28 3.89
C HIS A 51 -1.07 11.04 5.00
N ALA A 52 -1.92 12.03 5.28
CA ALA A 52 -2.84 12.00 6.40
C ALA A 52 -3.93 10.96 6.13
N HIS A 53 -3.72 9.76 6.66
CA HIS A 53 -4.78 8.82 6.95
C HIS A 53 -5.70 9.46 8.02
N GLY A 54 -6.98 9.07 8.08
CA GLY A 54 -7.93 9.64 9.04
C GLY A 54 -7.43 9.62 10.50
N PRO A 55 -8.15 10.26 11.44
CA PRO A 55 -7.73 10.24 12.85
C PRO A 55 -7.49 8.80 13.31
N ALA A 56 -6.41 8.61 14.06
CA ALA A 56 -6.06 7.31 14.60
C ALA A 56 -7.15 6.79 15.55
N ILE A 57 -7.40 5.49 15.52
CA ILE A 57 -8.30 4.81 16.44
C ILE A 57 -7.46 4.25 17.58
N GLU A 58 -7.68 4.81 18.77
CA GLU A 58 -7.01 4.35 19.99
C GLU A 58 -7.64 3.07 20.51
N LEU A 59 -6.82 2.03 20.65
CA LEU A 59 -7.18 0.75 21.25
C LEU A 59 -6.75 0.69 22.73
N PRO A 60 -7.42 -0.12 23.57
CA PRO A 60 -7.01 -0.30 24.94
C PRO A 60 -5.58 -0.85 25.06
N ALA A 61 -4.84 -0.40 26.08
CA ALA A 61 -3.50 -0.89 26.36
C ALA A 61 -3.47 -2.44 26.49
N GLY A 62 -2.54 -3.07 25.77
CA GLY A 62 -2.38 -4.53 25.75
C GLY A 62 -3.45 -5.30 24.97
N SER A 63 -4.40 -4.63 24.31
CA SER A 63 -5.46 -5.33 23.56
C SER A 63 -4.98 -5.90 22.23
N ALA A 64 -3.89 -5.37 21.66
CA ALA A 64 -3.35 -5.83 20.38
C ALA A 64 -1.84 -5.64 20.30
N ALA A 65 -1.19 -6.44 19.45
CA ALA A 65 0.24 -6.35 19.18
C ALA A 65 0.53 -6.82 17.75
N VAL A 66 1.57 -6.27 17.12
CA VAL A 66 2.03 -6.67 15.80
C VAL A 66 3.50 -7.06 15.82
N GLY A 67 3.84 -8.11 15.08
CA GLY A 67 5.20 -8.54 14.84
C GLY A 67 5.40 -9.03 13.40
N LEU A 68 6.65 -9.03 12.95
CA LEU A 68 7.06 -9.41 11.61
C LEU A 68 8.12 -10.50 11.65
N THR A 69 8.03 -11.42 10.69
CA THR A 69 9.11 -12.32 10.31
C THR A 69 9.32 -12.21 8.81
N LEU A 70 10.55 -11.96 8.37
CA LEU A 70 10.92 -11.95 6.95
C LEU A 70 11.83 -13.13 6.66
N GLU A 71 11.47 -13.94 5.67
CA GLU A 71 12.20 -15.15 5.27
C GLU A 71 12.47 -15.14 3.77
N LYS A 72 13.64 -15.63 3.37
CA LYS A 72 13.96 -15.81 1.95
C LYS A 72 13.12 -16.95 1.39
N ASP A 73 12.39 -16.70 0.31
CA ASP A 73 11.67 -17.75 -0.39
C ASP A 73 12.63 -18.69 -1.12
N SER A 74 12.30 -19.99 -1.11
CA SER A 74 13.14 -21.06 -1.68
C SER A 74 13.31 -21.00 -3.19
N VAL A 75 12.39 -20.33 -3.91
CA VAL A 75 12.42 -20.19 -5.36
C VAL A 75 12.88 -18.78 -5.74
N ALA A 76 12.13 -17.75 -5.33
CA ALA A 76 12.42 -16.35 -5.67
C ALA A 76 11.77 -15.41 -4.67
N GLY A 77 12.42 -14.29 -4.35
CA GLY A 77 11.86 -13.28 -3.45
C GLY A 77 11.81 -13.66 -1.97
N TRP A 78 10.85 -13.09 -1.25
CA TRP A 78 10.75 -13.12 0.19
C TRP A 78 9.33 -13.40 0.65
N ASN A 79 9.19 -14.11 1.75
CA ASN A 79 7.94 -14.30 2.46
C ASN A 79 7.93 -13.44 3.71
N LEU A 80 7.00 -12.50 3.78
CA LEU A 80 6.72 -11.70 4.95
C LEU A 80 5.55 -12.31 5.72
N PHE A 81 5.78 -12.64 6.98
CA PHE A 81 4.76 -13.10 7.92
C PHE A 81 4.47 -12.01 8.95
N VAL A 82 3.19 -11.74 9.18
CA VAL A 82 2.68 -10.76 10.14
C VAL A 82 1.97 -11.50 11.27
N ALA A 83 2.53 -11.42 12.46
CA ALA A 83 1.90 -11.89 13.69
C ALA A 83 1.05 -10.76 14.28
N ALA A 84 -0.27 -10.83 14.13
CA ALA A 84 -1.21 -9.84 14.67
C ALA A 84 -2.03 -10.47 15.80
N GLN A 85 -1.84 -10.01 17.03
CA GLN A 85 -2.62 -10.42 18.20
C GLN A 85 -3.72 -9.42 18.50
N GLY A 86 -4.87 -9.92 18.94
CA GLY A 86 -6.03 -9.07 19.22
C GLY A 86 -6.57 -8.34 17.99
N PHE A 87 -6.20 -8.81 16.79
CA PHE A 87 -6.55 -8.23 15.51
C PHE A 87 -6.86 -9.36 14.51
N CYS A 88 -8.03 -9.29 13.86
CA CYS A 88 -8.43 -10.19 12.80
C CYS A 88 -8.34 -9.45 11.45
N PHE A 89 -7.65 -10.04 10.48
CA PHE A 89 -7.73 -9.56 9.10
C PHE A 89 -9.16 -9.78 8.56
N ALA A 90 -9.79 -8.72 8.06
CA ALA A 90 -11.16 -8.69 7.57
C ALA A 90 -11.20 -8.13 6.13
N PRO A 91 -10.68 -8.86 5.12
CA PRO A 91 -10.64 -8.41 3.73
C PRO A 91 -11.98 -7.95 3.17
N ASP A 92 -13.04 -8.68 3.50
CA ASP A 92 -14.40 -8.44 3.07
C ASP A 92 -15.02 -7.20 3.73
N GLN A 93 -14.38 -6.65 4.76
CA GLN A 93 -14.80 -5.44 5.46
C GLN A 93 -13.96 -4.20 5.11
N ALA A 94 -12.91 -4.34 4.28
CA ALA A 94 -12.10 -3.20 3.88
C ALA A 94 -12.92 -2.11 3.16
N GLY A 95 -12.73 -0.85 3.54
CA GLY A 95 -13.48 0.32 3.08
C GLY A 95 -14.84 0.53 3.76
N LYS A 96 -15.23 -0.32 4.72
CA LYS A 96 -16.48 -0.18 5.49
C LYS A 96 -16.22 0.51 6.84
N PRO A 97 -17.26 0.89 7.60
CA PRO A 97 -17.09 1.45 8.94
C PRO A 97 -16.22 0.56 9.84
N ASN A 98 -15.44 1.21 10.70
CA ASN A 98 -14.55 0.51 11.61
C ASN A 98 -15.30 -0.46 12.54
N ALA A 99 -14.68 -1.62 12.78
CA ALA A 99 -15.07 -2.57 13.82
C ALA A 99 -13.83 -2.87 14.68
N SER A 100 -13.97 -2.79 16.00
CA SER A 100 -12.83 -2.95 16.91
C SER A 100 -12.13 -4.29 16.70
N GLY A 101 -10.79 -4.25 16.62
CA GLY A 101 -9.95 -5.44 16.41
C GLY A 101 -10.05 -6.05 15.01
N GLN A 102 -10.63 -5.36 14.02
CA GLN A 102 -10.71 -5.85 12.63
C GLN A 102 -10.12 -4.84 11.65
N GLY A 103 -9.59 -5.35 10.54
CA GLY A 103 -9.20 -4.51 9.42
C GLY A 103 -8.20 -5.16 8.49
N HIS A 104 -7.21 -4.39 8.08
CA HIS A 104 -6.14 -4.83 7.19
C HIS A 104 -4.83 -4.14 7.55
N ALA A 105 -3.72 -4.55 6.94
CA ALA A 105 -2.44 -3.88 7.17
C ALA A 105 -2.01 -3.07 5.94
N HIS A 106 -1.23 -2.02 6.18
CA HIS A 106 -0.49 -1.31 5.15
C HIS A 106 0.97 -1.73 5.21
N LEU A 107 1.54 -2.11 4.07
CA LEU A 107 2.95 -2.45 3.92
C LEU A 107 3.69 -1.31 3.23
N TYR A 108 4.80 -0.90 3.82
CA TYR A 108 5.68 0.15 3.34
C TYR A 108 7.09 -0.41 3.13
N LEU A 109 7.80 0.11 2.12
CA LEU A 109 9.23 -0.05 1.90
C LEU A 109 9.86 1.34 1.91
N ASP A 110 10.82 1.57 2.81
CA ASP A 110 11.51 2.86 2.98
C ASP A 110 10.55 4.05 3.06
N GLY A 111 9.46 3.86 3.81
CA GLY A 111 8.40 4.87 4.00
C GLY A 111 7.38 4.97 2.85
N THR A 112 7.64 4.34 1.71
CA THR A 112 6.70 4.31 0.58
C THR A 112 5.73 3.15 0.72
N LYS A 113 4.42 3.43 0.68
CA LYS A 113 3.40 2.37 0.72
C LYS A 113 3.46 1.54 -0.57
N ILE A 114 3.68 0.24 -0.45
CA ILE A 114 3.78 -0.69 -1.58
C ILE A 114 2.61 -1.67 -1.67
N ALA A 115 1.91 -1.95 -0.56
CA ALA A 115 0.77 -2.86 -0.58
C ALA A 115 -0.22 -2.62 0.56
N ARG A 116 -1.42 -3.21 0.40
CA ARG A 116 -2.35 -3.52 1.49
C ARG A 116 -2.30 -5.02 1.72
N LEU A 117 -2.22 -5.45 2.97
CA LEU A 117 -2.20 -6.86 3.35
C LEU A 117 -3.56 -7.22 3.93
N TYR A 118 -4.22 -8.17 3.28
CA TYR A 118 -5.51 -8.70 3.68
C TYR A 118 -5.41 -10.02 4.46
N GLY A 119 -4.18 -10.43 4.78
CA GLY A 119 -3.89 -11.64 5.52
C GLY A 119 -2.50 -11.57 6.14
N PRO A 120 -2.14 -12.59 6.92
CA PRO A 120 -0.91 -12.59 7.71
C PRO A 120 0.34 -12.96 6.92
N ALA A 121 0.24 -13.27 5.63
CA ALA A 121 1.37 -13.66 4.80
C ALA A 121 1.35 -12.90 3.47
N GLN A 122 2.52 -12.44 3.03
CA GLN A 122 2.70 -11.74 1.77
C GLN A 122 4.00 -12.17 1.10
N HIS A 123 3.91 -12.55 -0.18
CA HIS A 123 5.08 -12.76 -1.02
C HIS A 123 5.56 -11.44 -1.63
N LEU A 124 6.87 -11.24 -1.67
CA LEU A 124 7.53 -10.02 -2.17
C LEU A 124 8.66 -10.40 -3.13
N ASP A 125 8.56 -9.96 -4.39
CA ASP A 125 9.45 -10.39 -5.48
C ASP A 125 10.92 -10.06 -5.24
N SER A 126 11.27 -8.78 -5.20
CA SER A 126 12.64 -8.33 -4.96
C SER A 126 12.63 -7.22 -3.94
N LEU A 127 13.47 -7.34 -2.92
CA LEU A 127 13.64 -6.32 -1.91
C LEU A 127 15.08 -5.81 -1.94
N PRO A 128 15.30 -4.48 -1.87
CA PRO A 128 16.64 -3.92 -1.79
C PRO A 128 17.26 -4.32 -0.46
N ALA A 129 18.49 -4.86 -0.51
CA ALA A 129 19.31 -5.09 0.67
C ALA A 129 19.44 -3.80 1.50
N GLY A 130 19.23 -3.88 2.82
CA GLY A 130 19.23 -2.73 3.71
C GLY A 130 17.94 -1.90 3.71
N GLY A 131 16.98 -2.19 2.83
CA GLY A 131 15.66 -1.55 2.85
C GLY A 131 14.89 -1.88 4.13
N THR A 132 14.01 -0.97 4.54
CA THR A 132 13.16 -1.15 5.72
C THR A 132 11.73 -1.42 5.32
N LEU A 133 11.25 -2.63 5.62
CA LEU A 133 9.82 -2.92 5.56
C LEU A 133 9.16 -2.42 6.85
N ARG A 134 7.99 -1.79 6.71
CA ARG A 134 7.12 -1.43 7.83
C ARG A 134 5.71 -1.92 7.56
N VAL A 135 5.10 -2.57 8.53
CA VAL A 135 3.70 -2.97 8.50
C VAL A 135 2.97 -2.21 9.59
N GLU A 136 1.83 -1.61 9.23
CA GLU A 136 0.95 -0.89 10.15
C GLU A 136 -0.45 -1.48 10.09
N LEU A 137 -1.05 -1.79 11.24
CA LEU A 137 -2.42 -2.27 11.32
C LEU A 137 -3.41 -1.11 11.24
N ASN A 138 -4.42 -1.26 10.41
CA ASN A 138 -5.41 -0.25 10.09
C ASN A 138 -6.82 -0.85 10.26
N GLY A 139 -7.77 -0.02 10.66
CA GLY A 139 -9.19 -0.37 10.75
C GLY A 139 -9.83 -0.61 9.38
N ASN A 140 -11.09 -1.06 9.38
CA ASN A 140 -11.85 -1.29 8.14
C ASN A 140 -11.95 -0.04 7.27
N ASP A 141 -12.03 1.15 7.87
CA ASP A 141 -12.15 2.45 7.20
C ASP A 141 -10.79 3.06 6.79
N HIS A 142 -9.70 2.32 6.92
CA HIS A 142 -8.31 2.75 6.71
C HIS A 142 -7.77 3.72 7.77
N SER A 143 -8.47 3.97 8.88
CA SER A 143 -7.86 4.70 9.99
C SER A 143 -6.75 3.88 10.64
N PRO A 144 -5.59 4.49 10.94
CA PRO A 144 -4.50 3.79 11.62
C PRO A 144 -4.93 3.42 13.04
N LEU A 145 -4.53 2.23 13.49
CA LEU A 145 -4.76 1.79 14.87
C LEU A 145 -3.59 2.22 15.76
N SER A 146 -3.86 2.64 16.99
CA SER A 146 -2.84 3.04 17.96
C SER A 146 -3.08 2.46 19.36
N ILE A 147 -2.02 2.35 20.15
CA ILE A 147 -2.04 2.08 21.59
C ILE A 147 -1.09 3.05 22.26
N ASP A 148 -1.55 3.71 23.32
CA ASP A 148 -0.87 4.79 24.03
C ASP A 148 -0.38 5.90 23.06
N GLY A 149 -1.21 6.21 22.06
CA GLY A 149 -0.89 7.18 21.01
C GLY A 149 0.21 6.77 20.04
N GLN A 150 0.73 5.53 20.13
CA GLN A 150 1.71 4.98 19.19
C GLN A 150 1.02 4.12 18.12
N PRO A 151 1.36 4.27 16.83
CA PRO A 151 0.82 3.40 15.78
C PRO A 151 1.11 1.93 16.06
N LEU A 152 0.12 1.08 15.83
CA LEU A 152 0.28 -0.36 15.93
C LEU A 152 1.01 -0.87 14.68
N ALA A 153 2.33 -0.71 14.71
CA ALA A 153 3.22 -1.00 13.59
C ALA A 153 4.49 -1.74 14.03
N ALA A 154 5.07 -2.49 13.10
CA ALA A 154 6.37 -3.14 13.26
C ALA A 154 7.21 -2.95 11.99
N SER A 155 8.53 -2.97 12.15
CA SER A 155 9.47 -2.79 11.04
C SER A 155 10.55 -3.87 11.06
N VAL A 156 11.05 -4.23 9.88
CA VAL A 156 12.13 -5.21 9.71
C VAL A 156 13.05 -4.77 8.58
N THR A 157 14.37 -4.89 8.79
CA THR A 157 15.37 -4.55 7.78
C THR A 157 15.65 -5.76 6.88
N VAL A 158 15.73 -5.53 5.59
CA VAL A 158 16.06 -6.55 4.59
C VAL A 158 17.54 -6.91 4.71
N PRO A 159 17.91 -8.18 4.92
CA PRO A 159 19.30 -8.62 5.03
C PRO A 159 20.15 -8.23 3.82
N ALA A 160 21.43 -7.90 4.06
CA ALA A 160 22.42 -7.70 3.00
C ALA A 160 22.81 -9.02 2.31
N ASP A 161 22.75 -10.14 3.06
CA ASP A 161 23.22 -11.45 2.63
C ASP A 161 22.03 -12.42 2.55
N ALA A 162 21.76 -12.99 1.38
CA ALA A 162 20.64 -13.92 1.13
C ALA A 162 20.85 -15.33 1.74
N GLY A 163 21.57 -15.44 2.87
CA GLY A 163 21.59 -16.66 3.69
C GLY A 163 20.19 -16.95 4.26
N PRO A 164 20.00 -18.08 4.99
CA PRO A 164 18.75 -18.34 5.69
C PRO A 164 18.61 -17.34 6.85
N ALA A 165 18.19 -16.12 6.53
CA ALA A 165 18.06 -15.04 7.48
C ALA A 165 16.58 -14.95 7.88
N SER A 166 16.28 -15.45 9.06
CA SER A 166 15.06 -15.08 9.80
C SER A 166 15.30 -13.70 10.40
N VAL A 167 14.53 -12.68 9.99
CA VAL A 167 14.57 -11.36 10.66
C VAL A 167 13.23 -11.11 11.36
N ARG A 168 13.26 -10.78 12.67
CA ARG A 168 12.08 -10.65 13.55
C ARG A 168 11.87 -9.21 14.03
N ALA A 169 10.61 -8.80 14.18
CA ALA A 169 10.22 -7.69 15.05
C ALA A 169 8.94 -8.04 15.84
N GLY A 170 8.87 -7.73 17.15
CA GLY A 170 7.79 -8.08 18.11
C GLY A 170 8.13 -9.25 19.07
N GLN A 171 7.57 -9.25 20.31
CA GLN A 171 8.04 -10.06 21.47
C GLN A 171 8.09 -11.58 21.26
N GLU A 172 9.14 -12.21 21.78
CA GLU A 172 9.38 -13.65 21.74
C GLU A 172 8.25 -14.41 22.48
N ALA A 173 7.68 -15.42 21.81
CA ALA A 173 6.52 -16.22 22.23
C ALA A 173 5.16 -15.53 22.11
N LEU A 174 4.62 -15.46 20.89
CA LEU A 174 3.20 -15.16 20.69
C LEU A 174 2.47 -16.45 20.31
N PRO A 175 1.44 -16.85 21.08
CA PRO A 175 0.70 -18.09 20.83
C PRO A 175 0.08 -18.07 19.43
N ARG A 176 -0.15 -19.27 18.87
CA ARG A 176 -0.85 -19.48 17.60
C ARG A 176 -2.03 -18.52 17.53
N ALA A 177 -2.10 -17.74 16.45
CA ALA A 177 -3.27 -16.94 16.11
C ALA A 177 -4.49 -17.79 16.46
N THR A 178 -5.25 -17.35 17.47
CA THR A 178 -6.60 -17.84 17.64
C THR A 178 -7.24 -17.48 16.31
N LEU A 179 -7.36 -18.47 15.42
CA LEU A 179 -8.15 -18.34 14.22
C LEU A 179 -9.50 -17.85 14.75
N CYS A 180 -9.83 -16.61 14.43
CA CYS A 180 -11.06 -15.99 14.90
C CYS A 180 -12.23 -16.90 14.44
N PRO A 181 -13.28 -17.05 15.26
CA PRO A 181 -14.42 -17.94 14.97
C PRO A 181 -15.12 -17.61 13.65
#